data_AF-A0A960E5X7-F1
#
_entry.id   AF-A0A960E5X7-F1
#
_cell.length_a   1.000
_cell.length_b   1.000
_cell.length_c   1.000
_cell.angle_alpha   90.00
_cell.angle_beta   90.00
_cell.angle_gamma   90.00
#
_symmetry.space_group_name_H-M   'P 1'
#
loop_
_entity.id
_entity.type
_entity.pdbx_description
1 polymer ?
#
loop_
_entity_poly.entity_id
_entity_poly.type
_entity_poly.pdbx_seq_one_letter_code
_entity_poly.pdbx_strand_id
1 'polypeptide(L)'
;MSEHDRLRWARALVFTGWVFAFAFAGYLITQIRRAVAISNGSFEDGVWGQRIELVSFATLPQNAIIVVPGLAAAIAAAWLVRPLVDPVVVQVRWLIRILAGLAYVIIAVGVVGIVAVFFRNFDSVGDVGAILGRLGGVAIGAAVVRLCTEAEHEI
;
A
#
# COMPACT_ATOMS: atom_id res chain seq x y z
N MET A 1 -13.21 -26.39 -14.37
CA MET A 1 -11.74 -26.30 -14.21
C MET A 1 -11.31 -27.41 -13.26
N SER A 2 -10.27 -28.18 -13.59
CA SER A 2 -9.80 -29.25 -12.69
C SER A 2 -9.20 -28.68 -11.41
N GLU A 3 -9.13 -29.47 -10.34
CA GLU A 3 -8.48 -29.08 -9.09
C GLU A 3 -7.00 -28.73 -9.29
N HIS A 4 -6.31 -29.52 -10.10
CA HIS A 4 -4.91 -29.27 -10.47
C HIS A 4 -4.74 -27.91 -11.18
N ASP A 5 -5.64 -27.56 -12.10
CA ASP A 5 -5.62 -26.26 -12.79
C ASP A 5 -5.87 -25.11 -11.82
N ARG A 6 -6.82 -25.26 -10.88
CA ARG A 6 -7.11 -24.26 -9.85
C ARG A 6 -5.88 -23.98 -8.98
N LEU A 7 -5.21 -25.04 -8.51
CA LEU A 7 -4.00 -24.92 -7.69
C LEU A 7 -2.84 -24.30 -8.47
N ARG A 8 -2.68 -24.65 -9.75
CA ARG A 8 -1.65 -24.03 -10.62
C ARG A 8 -1.88 -22.52 -10.75
N TRP A 9 -3.11 -22.09 -11.02
CA TRP A 9 -3.46 -20.68 -11.12
C TRP A 9 -3.34 -19.96 -9.77
N ALA A 10 -3.79 -20.57 -8.68
CA ALA A 10 -3.66 -19.99 -7.34
C ALA A 10 -2.18 -19.75 -6.99
N ARG A 11 -1.27 -20.69 -7.27
CA ARG A 11 0.17 -20.51 -7.06
C ARG A 11 0.74 -19.36 -7.87
N ALA A 12 0.36 -19.26 -9.15
CA ALA A 12 0.80 -18.17 -10.01
C ALA A 12 0.32 -16.81 -9.47
N LEU A 13 -0.95 -16.72 -9.07
CA LEU A 13 -1.54 -15.50 -8.52
C LEU A 13 -0.93 -15.10 -7.17
N VAL A 14 -0.67 -16.07 -6.28
CA VAL A 14 0.04 -15.83 -5.01
C VAL A 14 1.43 -15.27 -5.29
N PHE A 15 2.17 -15.89 -6.22
CA PHE A 15 3.49 -15.40 -6.62
C PHE A 15 3.42 -13.96 -7.16
N THR A 16 2.49 -13.70 -8.08
CA THR A 16 2.25 -12.35 -8.62
C THR A 16 1.94 -11.35 -7.49
N GLY A 17 1.08 -11.73 -6.55
CA GLY A 17 0.74 -10.89 -5.40
C GLY A 17 1.96 -10.54 -4.54
N TRP A 18 2.82 -11.51 -4.26
CA TRP A 18 4.08 -11.26 -3.55
C TRP A 18 5.02 -10.34 -4.30
N VAL A 19 5.15 -10.48 -5.63
CA VAL A 19 5.98 -9.57 -6.44
C VAL A 19 5.51 -8.12 -6.31
N PHE A 20 4.20 -7.86 -6.37
CA PHE A 20 3.66 -6.51 -6.16
C PHE A 20 3.83 -6.00 -4.73
N ALA A 21 3.65 -6.86 -3.73
CA ALA A 21 3.90 -6.51 -2.33
C ALA A 21 5.38 -6.10 -2.11
N PHE A 22 6.33 -6.87 -2.66
CA PHE A 22 7.75 -6.56 -2.57
C PHE A 22 8.13 -5.31 -3.37
N ALA A 23 7.52 -5.09 -4.54
CA ALA A 23 7.74 -3.88 -5.33
C ALA A 23 7.33 -2.62 -4.54
N PHE A 24 6.16 -2.66 -3.89
CA PHE A 24 5.72 -1.55 -3.04
C PHE A 24 6.61 -1.38 -1.79
N ALA A 25 6.99 -2.47 -1.13
CA ALA A 25 7.90 -2.43 0.01
C ALA A 25 9.27 -1.82 -0.38
N GLY A 26 9.84 -2.21 -1.52
CA GLY A 26 11.09 -1.65 -2.03
C GLY A 26 10.98 -0.17 -2.39
N TYR A 27 9.83 0.25 -2.93
CA TYR A 27 9.52 1.67 -3.15
C TYR A 27 9.50 2.43 -1.81
N LEU A 28 8.78 1.93 -0.79
CA LEU A 28 8.72 2.53 0.54
C LEU A 28 10.11 2.67 1.17
N ILE A 29 10.93 1.62 1.14
CA ILE A 29 12.30 1.64 1.65
C ILE A 29 13.12 2.72 0.94
N THR A 30 12.95 2.87 -0.37
CA THR A 30 13.65 3.91 -1.14
C THR A 30 13.23 5.32 -0.70
N GLN A 31 11.95 5.57 -0.45
CA GLN A 31 11.48 6.87 0.05
C GLN A 31 11.98 7.15 1.47
N ILE A 32 11.96 6.16 2.36
CA ILE A 32 12.51 6.29 3.71
C ILE A 32 14.01 6.61 3.66
N ARG A 33 14.77 5.89 2.83
CA ARG A 33 16.20 6.15 2.65
C ARG A 33 16.47 7.56 2.15
N ARG A 34 15.67 8.03 1.17
CA ARG A 34 15.77 9.40 0.64
C ARG A 34 15.46 10.44 1.71
N ALA A 35 14.43 10.20 2.54
CA ALA A 35 14.10 11.08 3.65
C ALA A 35 15.25 11.15 4.68
N VAL A 36 15.78 10.00 5.11
CA VAL A 36 16.88 9.94 6.08
C VAL A 36 18.15 10.63 5.56
N ALA A 37 18.40 10.59 4.25
CA ALA A 37 19.54 11.26 3.62
C ALA A 37 19.48 12.79 3.65
N ILE A 38 18.33 13.40 4.00
CA ILE A 38 18.23 14.85 4.16
C ILE A 38 18.93 15.27 5.46
N SER A 39 20.05 15.97 5.32
CA SER A 39 20.83 16.52 6.45
C SER A 39 20.63 18.03 6.63
N ASN A 40 20.47 18.78 5.54
CA ASN A 40 20.23 20.23 5.56
C ASN A 40 18.85 20.51 4.96
N GLY A 41 17.95 21.10 5.74
CA GLY A 41 16.60 21.43 5.29
C GLY A 41 16.63 22.71 4.45
N SER A 42 16.14 22.65 3.21
CA SER A 42 16.02 23.82 2.33
C SER A 42 14.67 24.53 2.43
N PHE A 43 13.74 23.99 3.22
CA PHE A 43 12.37 24.49 3.39
C PHE A 43 12.22 25.26 4.71
N GLU A 44 11.24 26.16 4.74
CA GLU A 44 10.83 26.89 5.95
C GLU A 44 10.47 25.94 7.11
N ASP A 45 9.95 24.74 6.80
CA ASP A 45 9.57 23.70 7.76
C ASP A 45 10.76 22.86 8.31
N GLY A 46 11.98 23.18 7.88
CA GLY A 46 13.20 22.49 8.27
C GLY A 46 13.30 21.04 7.76
N VAL A 47 14.25 20.29 8.32
CA VAL A 47 14.60 18.92 7.87
C VAL A 47 13.42 17.94 8.01
N TRP A 48 12.59 18.11 9.05
CA TRP A 48 11.49 17.17 9.33
C TRP A 48 10.30 17.32 8.40
N GLY A 49 9.92 18.56 8.03
CA GLY A 49 8.85 18.78 7.05
C GLY A 49 9.18 18.12 5.71
N GLN A 50 10.41 18.32 5.23
CA GLN A 50 10.88 17.72 3.97
C GLN A 50 10.95 16.18 4.03
N ARG A 51 11.34 15.61 5.16
CA ARG A 51 11.33 14.15 5.39
C ARG A 51 9.94 13.56 5.33
N ILE A 52 8.98 14.19 6.01
CA ILE A 52 7.58 13.74 6.02
C ILE A 52 6.99 13.85 4.61
N GLU A 53 7.27 14.93 3.90
CA GLU A 53 6.80 15.13 2.54
C GLU A 53 7.29 14.00 1.61
N LEU A 54 8.57 13.68 1.62
CA LEU A 54 9.14 12.60 0.80
C LEU A 54 8.53 11.23 1.09
N VAL A 55 8.37 10.86 2.37
CA VAL A 55 7.75 9.59 2.72
C VAL A 55 6.28 9.58 2.31
N SER A 56 5.59 10.73 2.43
CA SER A 56 4.19 10.87 2.02
C SER A 56 3.95 10.76 0.52
N PHE A 57 4.98 10.85 -0.31
CA PHE A 57 4.81 10.55 -1.73
C PHE A 57 4.40 9.11 -1.99
N ALA A 58 4.71 8.17 -1.09
CA ALA A 58 4.23 6.80 -1.18
C ALA A 58 2.70 6.67 -1.13
N THR A 59 2.02 7.70 -0.64
CA THR A 59 0.57 7.74 -0.48
C THR A 59 -0.09 8.57 -1.57
N LEU A 60 0.66 8.99 -2.59
CA LEU A 60 0.03 9.55 -3.78
C LEU A 60 -0.66 8.42 -4.56
N PRO A 61 -1.80 8.69 -5.23
CA PRO A 61 -2.59 7.66 -5.88
C PRO A 61 -1.77 6.83 -6.88
N GLN A 62 -0.89 7.50 -7.65
CA GLN A 62 0.02 6.85 -8.60
C GLN A 62 1.00 5.84 -7.99
N ASN A 63 1.29 5.96 -6.69
CA ASN A 63 2.21 5.05 -5.98
C ASN A 63 1.43 4.02 -5.17
N ALA A 64 0.33 4.43 -4.53
CA ALA A 64 -0.57 3.52 -3.80
C ALA A 64 -1.19 2.45 -4.72
N ILE A 65 -1.39 2.75 -6.01
CA ILE A 65 -1.95 1.80 -6.97
C ILE A 65 -1.06 0.57 -7.21
N ILE A 66 0.23 0.61 -6.86
CA ILE A 66 1.15 -0.55 -6.98
C ILE A 66 0.63 -1.75 -6.18
N VAL A 67 -0.08 -1.51 -5.06
CA VAL A 67 -0.63 -2.56 -4.20
C VAL A 67 -1.90 -3.21 -4.81
N VAL A 68 -2.59 -2.51 -5.71
CA VAL A 68 -3.91 -2.93 -6.24
C VAL A 68 -3.84 -4.20 -7.11
N PRO A 69 -2.90 -4.36 -8.06
CA PRO A 69 -2.73 -5.61 -8.78
C PRO A 69 -2.42 -6.80 -7.85
N GLY A 70 -1.64 -6.56 -6.79
CA GLY A 70 -1.33 -7.57 -5.78
C GLY A 70 -2.57 -8.02 -5.02
N LEU A 71 -3.43 -7.07 -4.64
CA LEU A 71 -4.73 -7.35 -4.02
C LEU A 71 -5.65 -8.15 -4.94
N ALA A 72 -5.80 -7.73 -6.19
CA ALA A 72 -6.63 -8.43 -7.17
C ALA A 72 -6.17 -9.89 -7.35
N ALA A 73 -4.85 -10.12 -7.42
CA ALA A 73 -4.28 -11.46 -7.48
C ALA A 73 -4.54 -12.28 -6.21
N ALA A 74 -4.39 -11.67 -5.02
CA ALA A 74 -4.64 -12.32 -3.75
C ALA A 74 -6.11 -12.74 -3.59
N ILE A 75 -7.05 -11.86 -3.95
CA ILE A 75 -8.49 -12.16 -3.93
C ILE A 75 -8.81 -13.27 -4.94
N ALA A 76 -8.34 -13.16 -6.19
CA ALA A 76 -8.56 -14.20 -7.18
C ALA A 76 -8.00 -15.56 -6.72
N ALA A 77 -6.82 -15.58 -6.10
CA ALA A 77 -6.24 -16.78 -5.51
C ALA A 77 -7.12 -17.33 -4.38
N ALA A 78 -7.62 -16.47 -3.48
CA ALA A 78 -8.54 -16.86 -2.40
C ALA A 78 -9.79 -17.57 -2.92
N TRP A 79 -10.41 -17.01 -3.95
CA TRP A 79 -11.57 -17.61 -4.62
C TRP A 79 -11.25 -18.98 -5.24
N LEU A 80 -10.06 -19.12 -5.85
CA LEU A 80 -9.65 -20.38 -6.46
C LEU A 80 -9.30 -21.47 -5.46
N VAL A 81 -8.90 -21.12 -4.23
CA VAL A 81 -8.45 -22.10 -3.23
C VAL A 81 -9.56 -22.56 -2.29
N ARG A 82 -10.77 -21.99 -2.32
CA ARG A 82 -11.88 -22.45 -1.46
C ARG A 82 -12.59 -23.68 -2.05
N PRO A 83 -12.90 -24.74 -1.29
CA PRO A 83 -12.56 -25.04 0.11
C PRO A 83 -11.39 -26.04 0.22
N LEU A 84 -10.34 -25.87 -0.60
CA LEU A 84 -9.20 -26.79 -0.65
C LEU A 84 -8.42 -26.77 0.66
N VAL A 85 -7.83 -27.91 1.01
CA VAL A 85 -6.90 -28.04 2.14
C VAL A 85 -5.50 -28.24 1.55
N ASP A 86 -4.89 -27.13 1.10
CA ASP A 86 -3.56 -27.11 0.45
C ASP A 86 -2.67 -26.04 1.12
N PRO A 87 -1.33 -26.24 1.21
CA PRO A 87 -0.40 -25.24 1.73
C PRO A 87 -0.52 -23.84 1.10
N VAL A 88 -0.99 -23.74 -0.15
CA VAL A 88 -1.21 -22.46 -0.81
C VAL A 88 -2.24 -21.59 -0.06
N VAL A 89 -3.22 -22.17 0.62
CA VAL A 89 -4.24 -21.43 1.40
C VAL A 89 -3.58 -20.57 2.46
N VAL A 90 -2.56 -21.12 3.14
CA VAL A 90 -1.78 -20.41 4.16
C VAL A 90 -1.03 -19.24 3.53
N GLN A 91 -0.46 -19.44 2.33
CA GLN A 91 0.25 -18.36 1.62
C GLN A 91 -0.68 -17.24 1.16
N VAL A 92 -1.88 -17.57 0.67
CA VAL A 92 -2.91 -16.57 0.32
C VAL A 92 -3.28 -15.75 1.55
N ARG A 93 -3.52 -16.40 2.71
CA ARG A 93 -3.86 -15.71 3.95
C ARG A 93 -2.75 -14.76 4.41
N TRP A 94 -1.48 -15.19 4.34
CA TRP A 94 -0.33 -14.32 4.63
C TRP A 94 -0.23 -13.14 3.67
N LEU A 95 -0.40 -13.38 2.38
CA LEU A 95 -0.35 -12.33 1.37
C LEU A 95 -1.42 -11.25 1.62
N ILE A 96 -2.66 -11.66 1.92
CA ILE A 96 -3.77 -10.74 2.24
C ILE A 96 -3.43 -9.87 3.47
N ARG A 97 -2.91 -10.49 4.53
CA ARG A 97 -2.49 -9.78 5.76
C ARG A 97 -1.37 -8.78 5.49
N ILE A 98 -0.37 -9.15 4.69
CA ILE A 98 0.73 -8.26 4.33
C ILE A 98 0.23 -7.09 3.48
N LEU A 99 -0.65 -7.33 2.50
CA LEU A 99 -1.25 -6.26 1.70
C LEU A 99 -2.10 -5.32 2.57
N ALA A 100 -2.85 -5.85 3.54
CA ALA A 100 -3.57 -5.04 4.52
C ALA A 100 -2.60 -4.19 5.38
N GLY A 101 -1.50 -4.79 5.85
CA GLY A 101 -0.44 -4.08 6.58
C GLY A 101 0.17 -2.93 5.77
N LEU A 102 0.51 -3.17 4.51
CA LEU A 102 1.01 -2.13 3.60
C LEU A 102 -0.03 -1.02 3.38
N ALA A 103 -1.31 -1.37 3.28
CA ALA A 103 -2.39 -0.40 3.17
C ALA A 103 -2.56 0.45 4.44
N TYR A 104 -2.41 -0.13 5.64
CA TYR A 104 -2.35 0.65 6.88
C TYR A 104 -1.17 1.62 6.90
N VAL A 105 0.00 1.22 6.40
CA VAL A 105 1.15 2.12 6.26
C VAL A 105 0.83 3.28 5.32
N ILE A 106 0.18 3.02 4.18
CA ILE A 106 -0.27 4.08 3.26
C ILE A 106 -1.20 5.06 3.98
N ILE A 107 -2.19 4.56 4.73
CA ILE A 107 -3.13 5.41 5.46
C ILE A 107 -2.38 6.26 6.50
N ALA A 108 -1.55 5.65 7.33
CA ALA A 108 -0.84 6.32 8.40
C ALA A 108 0.08 7.43 7.84
N VAL A 109 0.88 7.10 6.84
CA VAL A 109 1.78 8.06 6.18
C VAL A 109 0.98 9.19 5.50
N GLY A 110 -0.18 8.88 4.92
CA GLY A 110 -1.02 9.85 4.23
C GLY A 110 -1.62 10.85 5.20
N VAL A 111 -2.11 10.37 6.34
CA VAL A 111 -2.61 11.21 7.45
C VAL A 111 -1.49 12.09 8.01
N VAL A 112 -0.31 11.53 8.28
CA VAL A 112 0.85 12.31 8.76
C VAL A 112 1.22 13.40 7.75
N GLY A 113 1.23 13.07 6.45
CA GLY A 113 1.50 14.04 5.39
C GLY A 113 0.45 15.15 5.29
N ILE A 114 -0.84 14.84 5.49
CA ILE A 114 -1.92 15.84 5.53
C ILE A 114 -1.76 16.75 6.76
N VAL A 115 -1.51 16.18 7.93
CA VAL A 115 -1.29 16.92 9.18
C VAL A 115 -0.11 17.89 9.03
N ALA A 116 0.98 17.46 8.40
CA ALA A 116 2.15 18.31 8.16
C ALA A 116 1.84 19.55 7.30
N VAL A 117 0.89 19.49 6.37
CA VAL A 117 0.48 20.67 5.57
C VAL A 117 -0.16 21.76 6.44
N PHE A 118 -0.79 21.41 7.56
CA PHE A 118 -1.36 22.42 8.46
C PHE A 118 -0.32 23.15 9.32
N PHE A 119 0.92 22.65 9.37
CA PHE A 119 2.00 23.25 10.17
C PHE A 119 2.95 24.13 9.36
N ARG A 120 2.74 24.28 8.05
CA ARG A 120 3.52 25.16 7.16
C ARG A 120 2.78 26.45 6.85
N ASN A 121 3.51 27.46 6.35
CA ASN A 121 2.90 28.69 5.83
C ASN A 121 1.96 28.35 4.67
N PHE A 122 0.66 28.45 4.92
CA PHE A 122 -0.36 27.89 4.04
C PHE A 122 -0.47 28.67 2.71
N ASP A 123 -0.22 28.01 1.59
CA ASP A 123 -0.41 28.54 0.25
C ASP A 123 -1.62 27.87 -0.43
N SER A 124 -2.65 28.68 -0.69
CA SER A 124 -4.04 28.19 -0.82
C SER A 124 -4.30 27.22 -1.99
N VAL A 125 -3.50 27.27 -3.05
CA VAL A 125 -3.71 26.40 -4.23
C VAL A 125 -2.84 25.15 -4.16
N GLY A 126 -1.56 25.29 -3.81
CA GLY A 126 -0.62 24.17 -3.71
C GLY A 126 -0.97 23.21 -2.58
N ASP A 127 -1.41 23.74 -1.45
CA ASP A 127 -1.72 22.93 -0.26
C ASP A 127 -3.00 22.13 -0.41
N VAL A 128 -4.02 22.70 -1.05
CA VAL A 128 -5.26 21.97 -1.36
C VAL A 128 -4.97 20.79 -2.29
N GLY A 129 -4.16 20.99 -3.34
CA GLY A 129 -3.73 19.90 -4.22
C GLY A 129 -2.94 18.81 -3.48
N ALA A 130 -2.05 19.22 -2.57
CA ALA A 130 -1.24 18.31 -1.77
C ALA A 130 -2.07 17.48 -0.76
N ILE A 131 -3.11 18.08 -0.17
CA ILE A 131 -4.06 17.39 0.71
C ILE A 131 -4.93 16.42 -0.09
N LEU A 132 -5.54 16.88 -1.19
CA LEU A 132 -6.41 16.05 -2.04
C LEU A 132 -5.66 14.85 -2.62
N GLY A 133 -4.42 15.04 -3.06
CA GLY A 133 -3.56 13.96 -3.53
C GLY A 133 -3.37 12.87 -2.47
N ARG A 134 -3.05 13.24 -1.23
CA ARG A 134 -2.86 12.28 -0.13
C ARG A 134 -4.18 11.63 0.30
N LEU A 135 -5.29 12.37 0.31
CA LEU A 135 -6.62 11.81 0.56
C LEU A 135 -6.98 10.72 -0.46
N GLY A 136 -6.60 10.90 -1.73
CA GLY A 136 -6.79 9.87 -2.75
C GLY A 136 -6.09 8.56 -2.41
N GLY A 137 -4.83 8.59 -1.95
CA GLY A 137 -4.14 7.38 -1.52
C GLY A 137 -4.65 6.80 -0.21
N VAL A 138 -5.09 7.63 0.74
CA VAL A 138 -5.76 7.18 1.97
C VAL A 138 -7.06 6.42 1.62
N ALA A 139 -7.85 6.93 0.68
CA ALA A 139 -9.06 6.26 0.22
C ALA A 139 -8.76 4.92 -0.46
N ILE A 140 -7.72 4.85 -1.30
CA ILE A 140 -7.24 3.59 -1.89
C ILE A 140 -6.82 2.62 -0.77
N GLY A 141 -6.01 3.06 0.19
CA GLY A 141 -5.59 2.24 1.32
C GLY A 141 -6.77 1.70 2.12
N ALA A 142 -7.77 2.54 2.41
CA ALA A 142 -8.98 2.12 3.11
C ALA A 142 -9.78 1.06 2.32
N ALA A 143 -9.90 1.22 1.00
CA ALA A 143 -10.53 0.22 0.13
C ALA A 143 -9.76 -1.11 0.14
N VAL A 144 -8.43 -1.07 0.09
CA VAL A 144 -7.58 -2.28 0.17
C VAL A 144 -7.77 -2.98 1.52
N VAL A 145 -7.72 -2.25 2.64
CA VAL A 145 -7.98 -2.82 3.98
C VAL A 145 -9.36 -3.47 4.05
N ARG A 146 -10.39 -2.80 3.54
CA ARG A 146 -11.76 -3.33 3.52
C ARG A 146 -11.86 -4.64 2.74
N LEU A 147 -11.23 -4.71 1.58
CA LEU A 147 -11.24 -5.92 0.74
C LEU A 147 -10.42 -7.05 1.35
N CYS A 148 -9.25 -6.76 1.93
CA CYS A 148 -8.44 -7.76 2.60
C CYS A 148 -9.14 -8.37 3.82
N THR A 149 -9.79 -7.54 4.63
CA THR A 149 -10.53 -8.00 5.83
C THR A 149 -11.69 -8.91 5.46
N GLU A 150 -12.45 -8.57 4.41
CA GLU A 150 -13.51 -9.45 3.89
C GLU A 150 -12.95 -10.75 3.30
N ALA A 151 -11.88 -10.67 2.50
CA ALA A 151 -11.27 -11.85 1.91
C ALA A 151 -10.72 -12.81 2.98
N GLU A 152 -10.20 -12.30 4.09
CA GLU A 152 -9.68 -13.11 5.20
C GLU A 152 -10.78 -13.87 5.95
N HIS A 153 -11.96 -13.28 6.17
CA HIS A 153 -13.07 -13.95 6.86
C HIS A 153 -13.58 -15.17 6.09
N GLU A 154 -13.45 -15.14 4.78
CA GLU A 154 -14.03 -16.16 3.91
C GLU A 154 -13.05 -17.28 3.53
N ILE A 155 -11.75 -17.19 3.86
CA ILE A 155 -10.70 -18.23 3.63
C ILE A 155 -10.48 -19.04 4.89
#